data_AF-A0A939F533-F1
#
_entry.id   AF-A0A939F533-F1
#
_cell.length_a   1.000
_cell.length_b   1.000
_cell.length_c   1.000
_cell.angle_alpha   90.00
_cell.angle_beta   90.00
_cell.angle_gamma   90.00
#
_symmetry.space_group_name_H-M   'P 1'
#
loop_
_entity.id
_entity.type
_entity.pdbx_description
1 polymer ?
#
loop_
_entity_poly.entity_id
_entity_poly.type
_entity_poly.pdbx_seq_one_letter_code
_entity_poly.pdbx_strand_id
1 'polypeptide(L)' 'MSSRESCRMIALRVRCGDLVRVWGRWLEVTAVRDDRFAAGGPAVVLTFDEGPAMRVHAADELAVER' A
#
# COMPACT_ATOMS: atom_id res chain seq x y z
N MET A 1 16.32 -11.95 -15.26
CA MET A 1 16.26 -11.03 -14.11
C MET A 1 15.25 -9.97 -14.47
N SER A 2 13.99 -10.14 -14.07
CA SER A 2 12.92 -9.18 -14.37
C SER A 2 13.25 -7.87 -13.66
N SER A 3 13.42 -6.78 -14.42
CA SER A 3 13.39 -5.44 -13.84
C SER A 3 12.04 -5.25 -13.18
N ARG A 4 11.98 -5.36 -11.85
CA ARG A 4 10.83 -4.83 -11.12
C ARG A 4 10.88 -3.32 -11.31
N GLU A 5 9.98 -2.79 -12.11
CA GLU A 5 9.86 -1.35 -12.27
C GLU A 5 9.11 -0.82 -11.05
N SER A 6 9.81 -0.07 -10.20
CA SER A 6 9.18 0.68 -9.12
C SER A 6 8.41 1.86 -9.72
N CYS A 7 7.08 1.86 -9.59
CA CYS A 7 6.22 2.96 -10.03
C CYS A 7 5.57 3.64 -8.83
N ARG A 8 5.20 4.93 -8.99
CA ARG A 8 4.45 5.66 -7.99
C ARG A 8 2.96 5.52 -8.26
N MET A 9 2.21 5.02 -7.28
CA MET A 9 0.81 4.67 -7.43
C MET A 9 -0.01 5.19 -6.25
N ILE A 10 -1.19 5.75 -6.55
CA ILE A 10 -2.16 6.17 -5.53
C ILE A 10 -2.59 4.95 -4.70
N ALA A 11 -2.64 5.08 -3.38
CA ALA A 11 -2.91 4.00 -2.44
C ALA A 11 -4.19 3.20 -2.76
N LEU A 12 -5.24 3.87 -3.27
CA LEU A 12 -6.48 3.23 -3.71
C LEU A 12 -6.30 2.21 -4.85
N ARG A 13 -5.20 2.28 -5.61
CA ARG A 13 -4.90 1.38 -6.74
C ARG A 13 -4.05 0.17 -6.34
N VAL A 14 -3.53 0.15 -5.11
CA VAL A 14 -2.78 -0.98 -4.55
C VAL A 14 -3.69 -2.20 -4.40
N ARG A 15 -3.15 -3.38 -4.70
CA ARG A 15 -3.84 -4.67 -4.66
C ARG A 15 -3.03 -5.68 -3.85
N CYS A 16 -3.68 -6.76 -3.45
CA CYS A 16 -2.98 -7.91 -2.87
C CYS A 16 -1.97 -8.46 -3.89
N GLY A 17 -0.77 -8.81 -3.42
CA GLY A 17 0.37 -9.24 -4.25
C GLY A 17 1.29 -8.09 -4.70
N ASP A 18 0.89 -6.84 -4.54
CA ASP A 18 1.78 -5.70 -4.79
C ASP A 18 2.86 -5.62 -3.70
N LEU A 19 4.11 -5.30 -4.09
CA LEU A 19 5.17 -4.94 -3.16
C LEU A 19 5.15 -3.43 -2.94
N VAL A 20 4.94 -2.98 -1.70
CA VAL A 20 4.88 -1.55 -1.36
C VAL A 20 6.06 -1.18 -0.48
N ARG A 21 6.69 -0.02 -0.76
CA ARG A 21 7.79 0.46 0.08
C ARG A 21 7.27 1.18 1.32
N VAL A 22 7.41 0.55 2.47
CA VAL A 22 7.01 1.07 3.79
C VAL A 22 8.14 0.89 4.81
N TRP A 23 8.34 1.87 5.68
CA TRP A 23 9.44 1.87 6.67
C TRP A 23 10.83 1.56 6.07
N GLY A 24 11.07 1.97 4.82
CA GLY A 24 12.32 1.73 4.10
C GLY A 24 12.49 0.33 3.50
N ARG A 25 11.51 -0.57 3.65
CA ARG A 25 11.51 -1.95 3.14
C ARG A 25 10.38 -2.16 2.13
N TRP A 26 10.53 -3.16 1.26
CA TRP A 26 9.46 -3.62 0.38
C TRP A 26 8.69 -4.73 1.07
N LEU A 27 7.40 -4.54 1.32
CA LEU A 27 6.53 -5.52 1.95
C LEU A 27 5.39 -5.88 0.99
N GLU A 28 5.10 -7.18 0.89
CA GLU A 28 4.00 -7.69 0.07
C GLU A 28 2.67 -7.43 0.76
N VAL A 29 1.71 -6.88 0.02
CA VAL A 29 0.36 -6.63 0.51
C VAL A 29 -0.44 -7.93 0.45
N THR A 30 -0.91 -8.41 1.59
CA THR A 30 -1.75 -9.61 1.69
C THR A 30 -3.24 -9.29 1.69
N ALA A 31 -3.61 -8.11 2.19
CA ALA A 31 -5.00 -7.62 2.15
C ALA A 31 -5.07 -6.11 2.00
N VAL A 32 -6.08 -5.64 1.26
CA VAL A 32 -6.44 -4.22 1.12
C VAL A 32 -7.86 -4.04 1.61
N ARG A 33 -8.08 -3.13 2.55
CA ARG A 33 -9.41 -2.77 3.06
C ARG A 33 -9.65 -1.28 2.89
N ASP A 34 -10.84 -0.92 2.44
CA ASP A 34 -11.30 0.46 2.52
C ASP A 34 -11.66 0.81 3.96
N ASP A 35 -11.35 2.05 4.36
CA ASP A 35 -11.67 2.58 5.67
C ASP A 35 -11.95 4.10 5.53
N ARG A 36 -12.30 4.75 6.64
CA ARG A 36 -12.54 6.20 6.68
C ARG A 36 -11.89 6.79 7.90
N PHE A 37 -11.09 7.84 7.72
CA PHE A 37 -10.57 8.62 8.85
C PHE A 37 -11.73 9.24 9.63
N ALA A 38 -11.56 9.40 10.94
CA ALA A 38 -12.54 10.06 11.80
C ALA A 38 -12.88 11.49 11.34
N ALA A 39 -11.92 12.16 10.67
CA ALA A 39 -12.11 13.48 10.06
C ALA A 39 -12.86 13.47 8.72
N GLY A 40 -13.31 12.30 8.22
CA GLY A 40 -14.18 12.19 7.04
C GLY A 40 -13.50 11.89 5.70
N GLY A 41 -12.20 11.56 5.68
CA GLY A 41 -11.45 11.25 4.45
C GLY A 41 -11.35 9.74 4.14
N PRO A 42 -11.30 9.34 2.85
CA PRO A 42 -11.12 7.94 2.47
C PRO A 42 -9.73 7.45 2.88
N ALA A 43 -9.70 6.32 3.56
CA ALA A 43 -8.47 5.65 3.98
C ALA A 43 -8.38 4.27 3.34
N VAL A 44 -7.15 3.79 3.18
CA VAL A 44 -6.88 2.40 2.80
C VAL A 44 -6.03 1.79 3.90
N VAL A 45 -6.41 0.61 4.34
CA VAL A 45 -5.62 -0.21 5.27
C VAL A 45 -4.97 -1.33 4.48
N LEU A 46 -3.63 -1.28 4.43
CA LEU A 46 -2.78 -2.29 3.82
C LEU A 46 -2.32 -3.25 4.92
N THR A 47 -2.61 -4.53 4.74
CA THR A 47 -2.04 -5.60 5.56
C THR A 47 -0.91 -6.24 4.78
N PHE A 48 0.18 -6.56 5.47
CA PHE A 48 1.37 -7.16 4.86
C PHE A 48 1.56 -8.60 5.35
N ASP A 49 2.43 -9.35 4.67
CA ASP A 49 2.87 -10.68 5.12
C ASP A 49 3.57 -10.60 6.50
N GLU A 50 4.38 -9.57 6.70
CA GLU A 50 5.08 -9.31 7.95
C GLU A 50 4.81 -7.90 8.50
N GLY A 51 4.82 -7.77 9.83
CA GLY A 51 4.70 -6.49 10.51
C GLY A 51 3.27 -5.96 10.66
N PRO A 52 3.11 -4.73 11.18
CA PRO A 52 1.80 -4.15 11.43
C PRO A 52 1.12 -3.71 10.14
N ALA A 53 -0.22 -3.72 10.13
CA ALA A 53 -0.97 -3.10 9.04
C ALA A 53 -0.71 -1.59 9.00
N MET A 54 -0.64 -1.02 7.79
CA MET A 54 -0.45 0.40 7.57
C MET A 54 -1.74 1.03 7.08
N ARG A 55 -2.14 2.12 7.72
CA ARG A 55 -3.29 2.93 7.32
C ARG A 55 -2.80 4.20 6.64
N VAL A 56 -3.27 4.45 5.42
CA VAL A 56 -2.86 5.59 4.59
C VAL A 56 -4.06 6.34 4.04
N HIS A 57 -3.85 7.59 3.61
CA HIS A 57 -4.88 8.28 2.85
C HIS A 57 -5.04 7.65 1.48
N ALA A 58 -6.28 7.51 1.01
CA ALA A 58 -6.54 6.84 -0.25
C ALA A 58 -5.88 7.57 -1.44
N ALA A 59 -5.61 8.87 -1.30
CA ALA A 59 -4.92 9.70 -2.29
C ALA A 59 -3.39 9.78 -2.11
N ASP A 60 -2.81 9.17 -1.06
CA ASP A 60 -1.36 9.14 -0.89
C ASP A 60 -0.70 8.36 -2.01
N GLU A 61 0.46 8.82 -2.44
CA GLU A 61 1.28 8.16 -3.45
C GLU A 61 2.31 7.22 -2.78
N LEU A 62 2.24 5.94 -3.14
CA LEU A 62 3.12 4.89 -2.65
C LEU A 62 4.05 4.42 -3.75
N ALA A 63 5.28 4.02 -3.38
CA ALA A 63 6.15 3.30 -4.29
C ALA A 63 5.72 1.84 -4.32
N VAL A 64 5.47 1.32 -5.52
CA VAL A 64 4.93 -0.02 -5.76
C VAL A 64 5.78 -0.76 -6.81
N GLU A 65 6.10 -2.01 -6.54
CA GLU A 65 6.67 -2.98 -7.49
C GLU A 65 5.65 -4.08 -7.78
N ARG A 66 5.53 -4.47 -9.05
CA ARG A 66 4.66 -5.56 -9.55
C ARG A 66 5.45 -6.54 -10.40
#